data_AF-A0A535Q0C2-F1
#
_entry.id   AF-A0A535Q0C2-F1
#
_cell.length_a   1.000
_cell.length_b   1.000
_cell.length_c   1.000
_cell.angle_alpha   90.00
_cell.angle_beta   90.00
_cell.angle_gamma   90.00
#
_symmetry.space_group_name_H-M   'P 1'
#
loop_
_entity.id
_entity.type
_entity.pdbx_description
1 polymer ?
#
loop_
_entity_poly.entity_id
_entity_poly.type
_entity_poly.pdbx_seq_one_letter_code
_entity_poly.pdbx_strand_id
1 'polypeptide(L)'
;MTEQALQIARLQPENPEFHSLPGPQPILPAPGYSELTARFSPEERAQRVGIIVKLARERGLESAGAFSTNASQVAVANSLGIFAYEPRTDSECHAVVMADEQGSGYTQRMATDATTLDFEAMVREAVDKAQRSRKPVDIALGEYQVVLDTYAVGDMLQNLIFMGLSATAVQE
;
A
#
# COMPACT_ATOMS: atom_id res chain seq x y z
N MET A 1 -18.50 -24.01 5.81
CA MET A 1 -18.60 -22.67 5.19
C MET A 1 -19.89 -22.47 4.40
N THR A 2 -20.15 -23.20 3.31
CA THR A 2 -21.40 -23.06 2.51
C THR A 2 -22.67 -23.40 3.30
N GLU A 3 -22.66 -24.52 4.04
CA GLU A 3 -23.79 -24.92 4.90
C GLU A 3 -24.07 -23.90 6.00
N GLN A 4 -23.02 -23.33 6.60
CA GLN A 4 -23.14 -22.28 7.62
C GLN A 4 -23.73 -20.99 7.03
N ALA A 5 -23.25 -20.56 5.85
CA ALA A 5 -23.81 -19.40 5.15
C ALA A 5 -25.30 -19.61 4.83
N LEU A 6 -25.69 -20.82 4.40
CA LEU A 6 -27.09 -21.17 4.15
C LEU A 6 -27.93 -21.15 5.45
N GLN A 7 -27.41 -21.68 6.55
CA GLN A 7 -28.09 -21.62 7.85
C GLN A 7 -28.31 -20.17 8.30
N ILE A 8 -27.29 -19.30 8.17
CA ILE A 8 -27.41 -17.88 8.48
C ILE A 8 -28.47 -17.22 7.59
N ALA A 9 -28.42 -17.44 6.27
CA ALA A 9 -29.35 -16.86 5.32
C ALA A 9 -30.82 -17.23 5.60
N ARG A 10 -31.08 -18.47 6.04
CA ARG A 10 -32.43 -18.92 6.43
C ARG A 10 -33.00 -18.22 7.66
N LEU A 11 -32.13 -17.65 8.50
CA LEU A 11 -32.52 -16.92 9.72
C LEU A 11 -32.68 -15.41 9.49
N GLN A 12 -32.25 -14.90 8.34
CA GLN A 12 -32.38 -13.48 7.99
C GLN A 12 -33.74 -13.20 7.33
N PRO A 13 -34.32 -12.01 7.55
CA PRO A 13 -35.44 -11.56 6.73
C PRO A 13 -35.03 -11.40 5.26
N GLU A 14 -35.99 -11.50 4.35
CA GLU A 14 -35.75 -11.25 2.93
C GLU A 14 -35.35 -9.78 2.71
N ASN A 15 -34.32 -9.55 1.89
CA ASN A 15 -33.86 -8.21 1.54
C ASN A 15 -34.56 -7.77 0.23
N PRO A 16 -35.53 -6.83 0.27
CA PRO A 16 -36.25 -6.40 -0.92
C PRO A 16 -35.37 -5.69 -1.96
N GLU A 17 -34.24 -5.13 -1.54
CA GLU A 17 -33.28 -4.46 -2.41
C GLU A 17 -32.33 -5.44 -3.13
N PHE A 18 -32.30 -6.71 -2.70
CA PHE A 18 -31.49 -7.72 -3.37
C PHE A 18 -32.22 -8.27 -4.60
N HIS A 19 -31.75 -7.90 -5.79
CA HIS A 19 -32.35 -8.36 -7.04
C HIS A 19 -31.73 -9.66 -7.57
N SER A 20 -30.42 -9.68 -7.78
CA SER A 20 -29.70 -10.85 -8.30
C SER A 20 -28.19 -10.69 -8.13
N LEU A 21 -27.46 -11.80 -8.28
CA LEU A 21 -26.02 -11.76 -8.50
C LEU A 21 -25.71 -11.20 -9.90
N PRO A 22 -24.51 -10.63 -10.13
CA PRO A 22 -24.13 -10.19 -11.46
C PRO A 22 -24.04 -11.38 -12.44
N GLY A 23 -24.49 -11.16 -13.67
CA GLY A 23 -24.30 -12.11 -14.78
C GLY A 23 -22.92 -11.96 -15.44
N PRO A 24 -22.50 -12.91 -16.30
CA PRO A 24 -21.22 -12.84 -16.99
C PRO A 24 -21.07 -11.58 -17.86
N GLN A 25 -19.93 -10.92 -17.74
CA GLN A 25 -19.50 -9.81 -18.60
C GLN A 25 -18.04 -10.05 -19.04
N PRO A 26 -17.56 -9.40 -20.12
CA PRO A 26 -16.15 -9.48 -20.51
C PRO A 26 -15.24 -9.04 -19.35
N ILE A 27 -14.34 -9.92 -18.94
CA ILE A 27 -13.32 -9.64 -17.93
C ILE A 27 -12.01 -9.38 -18.67
N LEU A 28 -11.45 -8.19 -18.49
CA LEU A 28 -10.18 -7.82 -19.10
C LEU A 28 -9.02 -8.35 -18.23
N PRO A 29 -8.04 -9.07 -18.82
CA PRO A 29 -6.85 -9.47 -18.09
C PRO A 29 -6.06 -8.25 -17.61
N ALA A 30 -5.62 -8.27 -16.35
CA ALA A 30 -4.72 -7.27 -15.79
C ALA A 30 -3.29 -7.81 -15.73
N PRO A 31 -2.26 -7.02 -16.13
CA PRO A 31 -0.86 -7.41 -15.94
C PRO A 31 -0.44 -7.19 -14.49
N GLY A 32 -0.93 -8.04 -13.58
CA GLY A 32 -0.75 -7.91 -12.14
C GLY A 32 0.31 -8.82 -11.52
N TYR A 33 1.02 -9.63 -12.32
CA TYR A 33 1.93 -10.68 -11.82
C TYR A 33 3.33 -10.55 -12.40
N SER A 34 4.34 -10.52 -11.53
CA SER A 34 5.76 -10.65 -11.88
C SER A 34 6.34 -11.90 -11.26
N GLU A 35 6.82 -12.81 -12.10
CA GLU A 35 7.55 -14.01 -11.67
C GLU A 35 8.81 -13.66 -10.85
N LEU A 36 9.44 -12.52 -11.16
CA LEU A 36 10.61 -12.03 -10.43
C LEU A 36 10.25 -11.64 -8.99
N THR A 37 9.10 -10.99 -8.79
CA THR A 37 8.59 -10.68 -7.45
C THR A 37 8.17 -11.94 -6.70
N ALA A 38 7.49 -12.88 -7.36
CA ALA A 38 7.03 -14.13 -6.73
C ALA A 38 8.19 -14.98 -6.21
N ARG A 39 9.35 -14.93 -6.88
CA ARG A 39 10.55 -15.70 -6.54
C ARG A 39 11.56 -14.96 -5.68
N PHE A 40 11.26 -13.72 -5.28
CA PHE A 40 12.18 -12.89 -4.52
C PHE A 40 12.50 -13.54 -3.16
N SER A 41 13.76 -13.91 -2.95
CA SER A 41 14.18 -14.63 -1.75
C SER A 41 14.29 -13.71 -0.53
N PRO A 42 14.17 -14.24 0.70
CA PRO A 42 14.49 -13.50 1.92
C PRO A 42 15.89 -12.86 1.88
N GLU A 43 16.88 -13.56 1.34
CA GLU A 43 18.26 -13.11 1.24
C GLU A 43 18.40 -11.92 0.29
N GLU A 44 17.75 -11.96 -0.88
CA GLU A 44 17.71 -10.82 -1.80
C GLU A 44 17.00 -9.63 -1.14
N ARG A 45 15.90 -9.84 -0.40
CA ARG A 45 15.23 -8.74 0.31
C ARG A 45 16.15 -8.11 1.35
N ALA A 46 16.86 -8.93 2.12
CA ALA A 46 17.83 -8.45 3.11
C ALA A 46 18.97 -7.67 2.45
N GLN A 47 19.46 -8.10 1.28
CA GLN A 47 20.47 -7.35 0.51
C GLN A 47 19.94 -5.98 0.07
N ARG A 48 18.68 -5.89 -0.41
CA ARG A 48 18.06 -4.61 -0.79
C ARG A 48 17.89 -3.67 0.39
N VAL A 49 17.40 -4.16 1.53
CA VAL A 49 17.31 -3.38 2.77
C VAL A 49 18.70 -2.93 3.25
N GLY A 50 19.72 -3.78 3.06
CA GLY A 50 21.11 -3.46 3.37
C GLY A 50 21.64 -2.21 2.65
N ILE A 51 21.14 -1.90 1.45
CA ILE A 51 21.48 -0.68 0.71
C ILE A 51 21.01 0.55 1.50
N ILE A 52 19.77 0.55 1.99
CA ILE A 52 19.19 1.66 2.76
C ILE A 52 19.99 1.86 4.06
N VAL A 53 20.17 0.78 4.83
CA VAL A 53 20.88 0.84 6.13
C VAL A 53 22.31 1.34 5.95
N LYS A 54 23.02 0.84 4.93
CA LYS A 54 24.39 1.25 4.63
C LYS A 54 24.48 2.73 4.29
N LEU A 55 23.65 3.20 3.34
CA LEU A 55 23.71 4.59 2.87
C LEU A 55 23.28 5.60 3.95
N ALA A 56 22.31 5.26 4.80
CA ALA A 56 21.97 6.08 5.97
C ALA A 56 23.14 6.14 6.96
N ARG A 57 23.76 4.99 7.27
CA ARG A 57 24.89 4.90 8.20
C ARG A 57 26.13 5.65 7.72
N GLU A 58 26.43 5.63 6.42
CA GLU A 58 27.52 6.41 5.82
C GLU A 58 27.36 7.93 6.03
N ARG A 59 26.12 8.39 6.27
CA ARG A 59 25.80 9.78 6.63
C ARG A 59 25.69 10.02 8.14
N GLY A 60 26.00 9.01 8.96
CA GLY A 60 25.86 9.06 10.41
C GLY A 60 24.41 9.09 10.89
N LEU A 61 23.47 8.58 10.08
CA LEU A 61 22.04 8.57 10.39
C LEU A 61 21.55 7.16 10.70
N GLU A 62 20.46 7.07 11.45
CA GLU A 62 19.78 5.81 11.74
C GLU A 62 18.60 5.61 10.79
N SER A 63 18.29 4.36 10.43
CA SER A 63 17.17 4.04 9.55
C SER A 63 16.39 2.85 10.05
N ALA A 64 15.06 2.91 9.94
CA ALA A 64 14.14 1.82 10.21
C ALA A 64 13.13 1.67 9.07
N GLY A 65 12.63 0.47 8.83
CA GLY A 65 11.68 0.22 7.75
C GLY A 65 11.50 -1.25 7.44
N ALA A 66 10.79 -1.53 6.35
CA ALA A 66 10.55 -2.89 5.88
C ALA A 66 10.55 -2.95 4.35
N PHE A 67 10.86 -4.13 3.84
CA PHE A 67 10.65 -4.49 2.44
C PHE A 67 9.96 -5.85 2.38
N SER A 68 8.80 -5.89 1.74
CA SER A 68 7.98 -7.08 1.58
C SER A 68 7.71 -7.36 0.10
N THR A 69 7.50 -8.64 -0.19
CA THR A 69 7.03 -9.13 -1.48
C THR A 69 5.93 -10.15 -1.22
N ASN A 70 4.85 -10.08 -1.97
CA ASN A 70 3.69 -10.93 -1.82
C ASN A 70 3.30 -11.52 -3.19
N ALA A 71 2.86 -12.78 -3.17
CA ALA A 71 2.25 -13.44 -4.31
C ALA A 71 0.92 -14.04 -3.85
N SER A 72 -0.16 -13.65 -4.49
CA SER A 72 -1.50 -14.10 -4.14
C SER A 72 -2.32 -14.37 -5.39
N GLN A 73 -3.43 -15.06 -5.20
CA GLN A 73 -4.34 -15.42 -6.28
C GLN A 73 -5.76 -15.21 -5.79
N VAL A 74 -6.61 -14.66 -6.64
CA VAL A 74 -8.02 -14.45 -6.35
C VAL A 74 -8.83 -15.19 -7.41
N ALA A 75 -9.82 -15.96 -6.96
CA ALA A 75 -10.82 -16.57 -7.83
C ALA A 75 -12.21 -16.14 -7.38
N VAL A 76 -13.04 -15.68 -8.30
CA VAL A 76 -14.43 -15.30 -8.06
C VAL A 76 -15.32 -16.13 -8.97
N ALA A 77 -16.30 -16.81 -8.38
CA ALA A 77 -17.29 -17.59 -9.13
C ALA A 77 -18.69 -17.44 -8.55
N ASN A 78 -19.72 -17.54 -9.39
CA ASN A 78 -21.11 -17.54 -8.94
C ASN A 78 -21.99 -18.53 -9.73
N SER A 79 -23.20 -18.78 -9.21
CA SER A 79 -24.17 -19.71 -9.81
C SER A 79 -24.77 -19.24 -11.15
N LEU A 80 -24.54 -17.99 -11.54
CA LEU A 80 -24.98 -17.44 -12.83
C LEU A 80 -23.92 -17.56 -13.92
N GLY A 81 -22.81 -18.25 -13.64
CA GLY A 81 -21.78 -18.59 -14.63
C GLY A 81 -20.58 -17.65 -14.66
N ILE A 82 -20.42 -16.76 -13.67
CA ILE A 82 -19.16 -16.03 -13.51
C ILE A 82 -18.08 -17.01 -13.04
N PHE A 83 -16.92 -16.95 -13.69
CA PHE A 83 -15.66 -17.50 -13.19
C PHE A 83 -14.52 -16.56 -13.63
N ALA A 84 -13.86 -15.94 -12.67
CA ALA A 84 -12.73 -15.04 -12.86
C ALA A 84 -11.56 -15.52 -12.01
N TYR A 85 -10.34 -15.46 -12.53
CA TYR A 85 -9.13 -15.82 -11.82
C TYR A 85 -8.03 -14.83 -12.15
N GLU A 86 -7.35 -14.33 -11.13
CA GLU A 86 -6.25 -13.39 -11.25
C GLU A 86 -5.13 -13.75 -10.27
N PRO A 87 -3.95 -14.15 -10.77
CA PRO A 87 -2.74 -14.15 -9.97
C PRO A 87 -2.18 -12.72 -9.91
N ARG A 88 -1.67 -12.32 -8.74
CA ARG A 88 -1.04 -11.02 -8.55
C ARG A 88 0.19 -11.08 -7.66
N THR A 89 1.14 -10.20 -7.93
CA THR A 89 2.25 -9.91 -7.03
C THR A 89 2.29 -8.44 -6.69
N ASP A 90 2.72 -8.16 -5.47
CA ASP A 90 2.99 -6.81 -5.01
C ASP A 90 4.27 -6.81 -4.19
N SER A 91 4.95 -5.67 -4.22
CA SER A 91 6.14 -5.42 -3.43
C SER A 91 6.05 -4.01 -2.88
N GLU A 92 6.48 -3.85 -1.64
CA GLU A 92 6.42 -2.57 -0.93
C GLU A 92 7.66 -2.42 -0.08
N CYS A 93 8.32 -1.27 -0.23
CA CYS A 93 9.37 -0.85 0.69
C CYS A 93 9.03 0.53 1.24
N HIS A 94 9.21 0.68 2.55
CA HIS A 94 9.18 1.98 3.22
C HIS A 94 10.34 2.07 4.20
N ALA A 95 10.81 3.30 4.42
CA ALA A 95 11.85 3.58 5.39
C ALA A 95 11.69 4.97 6.00
N VAL A 96 12.05 5.08 7.27
CA VAL A 96 12.25 6.32 8.02
C VAL A 96 13.75 6.44 8.31
N VAL A 97 14.32 7.60 8.04
CA VAL A 97 15.68 7.97 8.43
C VAL A 97 15.61 9.04 9.50
N MET A 98 16.32 8.84 10.60
CA MET A 98 16.38 9.75 11.76
C MET A 98 17.72 10.49 11.79
N ALA A 99 17.67 11.79 12.08
CA ALA A 99 18.82 12.67 12.15
C ALA A 99 19.00 13.23 13.57
N ASP A 100 19.73 12.48 14.41
CA ASP A 100 20.12 12.88 15.77
C ASP A 100 18.94 13.39 16.62
N GLU A 101 17.78 12.70 16.55
CA GLU A 101 16.48 13.06 17.18
C GLU A 101 15.88 14.41 16.76
N GLN A 102 16.58 15.20 15.95
CA GLN A 102 16.21 16.56 15.59
C GLN A 102 15.53 16.66 14.23
N GLY A 103 15.45 15.57 13.48
CA GLY A 103 14.82 15.52 12.17
C GLY A 103 14.53 14.08 11.75
N SER A 104 13.57 13.93 10.86
CA SER A 104 13.22 12.66 10.23
C SER A 104 12.88 12.85 8.75
N GLY A 105 13.02 11.78 8.00
CA GLY A 105 12.63 11.73 6.59
C GLY A 105 12.07 10.37 6.24
N TYR A 106 11.03 10.37 5.42
CA TYR A 106 10.27 9.17 5.06
C TYR A 106 10.29 8.95 3.55
N THR A 107 10.27 7.69 3.15
CA THR A 107 10.11 7.25 1.76
C THR A 107 9.27 5.98 1.70
N GLN A 108 8.46 5.84 0.65
CA GLN A 108 7.73 4.60 0.34
C GLN A 108 7.63 4.39 -1.16
N ARG A 109 7.78 3.15 -1.62
CA ARG A 109 7.54 2.74 -3.00
C ARG A 109 6.85 1.39 -3.05
N MET A 110 5.98 1.22 -4.04
CA MET A 110 5.31 -0.02 -4.35
C MET A 110 5.46 -0.36 -5.83
N ALA A 111 5.55 -1.64 -6.16
CA ALA A 111 5.59 -2.10 -7.54
C ALA A 111 5.07 -3.54 -7.64
N THR A 112 4.46 -3.89 -8.78
CA THR A 112 4.19 -5.29 -9.13
C THR A 112 5.49 -6.07 -9.35
N ASP A 113 6.48 -5.43 -9.99
CA ASP A 113 7.82 -5.96 -10.18
C ASP A 113 8.83 -5.32 -9.20
N ALA A 114 9.23 -6.08 -8.20
CA ALA A 114 10.17 -5.66 -7.15
C ALA A 114 11.53 -5.21 -7.68
N THR A 115 11.94 -5.67 -8.87
CA THR A 115 13.24 -5.32 -9.47
C THR A 115 13.28 -3.89 -10.00
N THR A 116 12.13 -3.26 -10.19
CA THR A 116 12.00 -1.87 -10.64
C THR A 116 12.16 -0.85 -9.51
N LEU A 117 12.20 -1.29 -8.26
CA LEU A 117 12.38 -0.41 -7.10
C LEU A 117 13.83 0.06 -7.00
N ASP A 118 14.03 1.39 -6.97
CA ASP A 118 15.33 2.01 -6.74
C ASP A 118 15.53 2.34 -5.25
N PHE A 119 16.13 1.38 -4.53
CA PHE A 119 16.41 1.50 -3.10
C PHE A 119 17.41 2.62 -2.78
N GLU A 120 18.31 2.97 -3.70
CA GLU A 120 19.23 4.09 -3.49
C GLU A 120 18.51 5.43 -3.59
N ALA A 121 17.63 5.59 -4.58
CA ALA A 121 16.83 6.81 -4.70
C ALA A 121 15.94 7.00 -3.48
N MET A 122 15.33 5.93 -2.98
CA MET A 122 14.51 5.95 -1.77
C MET A 122 15.31 6.46 -0.55
N VAL A 123 16.47 5.88 -0.26
CA VAL A 123 17.26 6.33 0.89
C VAL A 123 17.84 7.74 0.67
N ARG A 124 18.23 8.11 -0.55
CA ARG A 124 18.64 9.50 -0.86
C ARG A 124 17.54 10.50 -0.53
N GLU A 125 16.30 10.21 -0.90
CA GLU A 125 15.13 11.03 -0.57
C GLU A 125 14.92 11.15 0.95
N ALA A 126 14.91 10.03 1.65
CA ALA A 126 14.69 10.01 3.11
C ALA A 126 15.82 10.72 3.87
N VAL A 127 17.08 10.53 3.47
CA VAL A 127 18.24 11.23 4.05
C VAL A 127 18.14 12.74 3.82
N ASP A 128 17.82 13.18 2.61
CA ASP A 128 17.66 14.62 2.31
C ASP A 128 16.57 15.24 3.18
N LYS A 129 15.40 14.60 3.27
CA LYS A 129 14.28 15.04 4.11
C LYS A 129 14.70 15.11 5.59
N ALA A 130 15.38 14.08 6.11
CA ALA A 130 15.84 14.04 7.50
C ALA A 130 16.87 15.13 7.83
N GLN A 131 17.76 15.45 6.89
CA GLN A 131 18.76 16.51 7.06
C GLN A 131 18.11 17.90 7.04
N ARG A 132 17.16 18.13 6.12
CA ARG A 132 16.44 19.41 6.01
C ARG A 132 15.48 19.67 7.18
N SER A 133 14.96 18.61 7.81
CA SER A 133 14.04 18.74 8.95
C SER A 133 14.74 18.92 10.30
N ARG A 134 16.07 19.01 10.34
CA ARG A 134 16.82 19.31 11.56
C ARG A 134 16.44 20.68 12.14
N LYS A 135 16.46 20.76 13.48
CA LYS A 135 16.22 21.99 14.26
C LYS A 135 14.83 22.58 13.98
N PRO A 136 13.75 21.82 14.23
CA PRO A 136 12.40 22.36 14.12
C PRO A 136 12.25 23.59 15.03
N VAL A 137 11.44 24.55 14.58
CA VAL A 137 11.13 25.77 15.32
C VAL A 137 9.63 25.84 15.56
N ASP A 138 9.25 26.41 16.68
CA ASP A 138 7.86 26.69 16.96
C ASP A 138 7.34 27.80 16.03
N ILE A 139 6.10 27.64 15.58
CA ILE A 139 5.37 28.64 14.81
C ILE A 139 4.11 29.04 15.58
N ALA A 140 3.68 30.29 15.44
CA ALA A 140 2.45 30.76 16.07
C ALA A 140 1.22 30.07 15.45
N LEU A 141 0.13 29.97 16.22
CA LEU A 141 -1.14 29.49 15.68
C LEU A 141 -1.68 30.50 14.64
N GLY A 142 -2.23 30.00 13.53
CA GLY A 142 -2.77 30.84 12.47
C GLY A 142 -3.04 30.08 11.18
N GLU A 143 -3.44 30.82 10.15
CA GLU A 143 -3.64 30.29 8.80
C GLU A 143 -2.33 30.35 8.01
N TYR A 144 -1.96 29.22 7.42
CA TYR A 144 -0.74 29.08 6.63
C TYR A 144 -1.03 28.44 5.29
N GLN A 145 -0.29 28.87 4.28
CA GLN A 145 -0.18 28.11 3.05
C GLN A 145 0.65 26.86 3.35
N VAL A 146 0.08 25.68 3.11
CA VAL A 146 0.73 24.40 3.35
C VAL A 146 1.10 23.76 2.02
N VAL A 147 2.36 23.37 1.88
CA VAL A 147 2.82 22.53 0.78
C VAL A 147 2.92 21.10 1.30
N LEU A 148 2.02 20.25 0.83
CA LEU A 148 1.99 18.84 1.21
C LEU A 148 2.96 18.04 0.35
N ASP A 149 3.74 17.17 0.99
CA ASP A 149 4.54 16.16 0.33
C ASP A 149 3.65 15.10 -0.32
N THR A 150 4.17 14.38 -1.32
CA THR A 150 3.38 13.42 -2.10
C THR A 150 2.73 12.34 -1.25
N TYR A 151 3.41 11.88 -0.19
CA TYR A 151 2.85 10.88 0.73
C TYR A 151 1.69 11.43 1.56
N ALA A 152 1.80 12.68 2.02
CA ALA A 152 0.73 13.32 2.78
C ALA A 152 -0.54 13.52 1.93
N VAL A 153 -0.36 13.86 0.64
CA VAL A 153 -1.49 13.92 -0.30
C VAL A 153 -2.10 12.53 -0.51
N GLY A 154 -1.27 11.50 -0.68
CA GLY A 154 -1.72 10.11 -0.82
C GLY A 154 -2.57 9.66 0.36
N ASP A 155 -2.06 9.85 1.58
CA ASP A 155 -2.77 9.49 2.82
C ASP A 155 -4.08 10.28 2.97
N MET A 156 -4.05 11.59 2.69
CA MET A 156 -5.25 12.41 2.75
C MET A 156 -6.32 11.90 1.79
N LEU A 157 -5.96 11.64 0.53
CA LEU A 157 -6.90 11.11 -0.47
C LEU A 157 -7.44 9.75 -0.08
N GLN A 158 -6.60 8.85 0.42
CA GLN A 158 -7.02 7.52 0.87
C GLN A 158 -8.06 7.62 2.00
N ASN A 159 -7.83 8.50 2.98
CA ASN A 159 -8.78 8.70 4.08
C ASN A 159 -10.10 9.31 3.58
N LEU A 160 -10.05 10.31 2.69
CA LEU A 160 -11.25 10.93 2.12
C LEU A 160 -12.06 9.95 1.28
N ILE A 161 -11.40 9.11 0.47
CA ILE A 161 -12.06 8.08 -0.33
C ILE A 161 -12.75 7.06 0.58
N PHE A 162 -12.02 6.55 1.59
CA PHE A 162 -12.54 5.55 2.51
C PHE A 162 -13.75 6.06 3.30
N MET A 163 -13.71 7.31 3.77
CA MET A 163 -14.77 7.88 4.61
C MET A 163 -15.93 8.47 3.80
N GLY A 164 -15.69 9.01 2.60
CA GLY A 164 -16.64 9.90 1.93
C GLY A 164 -17.12 9.46 0.56
N LEU A 165 -16.47 8.47 -0.08
CA LEU A 165 -16.78 8.05 -1.45
C LEU A 165 -17.29 6.61 -1.56
N SER A 166 -17.79 6.03 -0.46
CA SER A 166 -18.47 4.73 -0.52
C SER A 166 -19.88 4.90 -1.07
N ALA A 167 -20.31 3.99 -1.96
CA ALA A 167 -21.68 3.99 -2.48
C ALA A 167 -22.72 3.80 -1.36
N THR A 168 -22.33 3.15 -0.26
CA THR A 168 -23.13 2.97 0.94
C THR A 168 -23.49 4.30 1.60
N ALA A 169 -22.57 5.28 1.64
CA ALA A 169 -22.84 6.60 2.21
C ALA A 169 -23.89 7.43 1.43
N VAL A 170 -24.27 6.99 0.23
CA VAL A 170 -25.34 7.60 -0.58
C VAL A 170 -26.65 6.78 -0.51
N GLN A 171 -26.57 5.51 -0.08
CA GLN A 171 -27.73 4.62 0.05
C GLN A 171 -28.43 4.74 1.41
N GLU A 172 -27.75 5.25 2.44
CA GLU A 172 -28.32 5.61 3.75
C GLU A 172 -28.74 7.09 3.82
#